data_AF-A0A7V2NMM5-F1
#
_entry.id   AF-A0A7V2NMM5-F1
#
_cell.length_a   1.000
_cell.length_b   1.000
_cell.length_c   1.000
_cell.angle_alpha   90.00
_cell.angle_beta   90.00
_cell.angle_gamma   90.00
#
_symmetry.space_group_name_H-M   'P 1'
#
loop_
_entity.id
_entity.type
_entity.pdbx_description
1 polymer ?
#
loop_
_entity_poly.entity_id
_entity_poly.type
_entity_poly.pdbx_seq_one_letter_code
_entity_poly.pdbx_strand_id
1 'polypeptide(L)' 'QGQTLTIRHDSIDRKSFMPGVILAIKKIGEFAGFTYGLDKIMGL' A
#
# COMPACT_ATOMS: atom_id res chain seq x y z
N GLN A 1 0.45 35.54 5.33
CA GLN A 1 0.74 34.84 4.06
C GLN A 1 0.47 33.36 4.30
N GLY A 2 -0.39 32.73 3.48
CA GLY A 2 -0.86 31.36 3.70
C GLY A 2 -0.27 30.38 2.69
N GLN A 3 -0.21 29.10 3.06
CA GLN A 3 0.28 28.01 2.20
C GLN A 3 -0.78 26.91 2.10
N THR A 4 -0.77 26.19 0.98
CA THR A 4 -1.60 25.00 0.74
C THR A 4 -0.74 23.81 0.31
N LEU A 5 -1.13 22.62 0.75
CA LEU A 5 -0.55 21.34 0.37
C LEU A 5 -1.66 20.45 -0.20
N THR A 6 -1.40 19.81 -1.34
CA THR A 6 -2.33 18.86 -1.95
C THR A 6 -1.58 17.56 -2.25
N ILE A 7 -2.13 16.44 -1.77
CA ILE A 7 -1.66 15.10 -2.09
C ILE A 7 -2.79 14.41 -2.84
N ARG A 8 -2.49 13.89 -4.03
CA ARG A 8 -3.45 13.24 -4.92
C ARG A 8 -2.85 11.94 -5.46
N HIS A 9 -3.67 10.91 -5.54
CA HIS A 9 -3.32 9.63 -6.14
C HIS A 9 -4.43 9.23 -7.11
N ASP A 10 -4.06 9.00 -8.37
CA ASP A 10 -4.98 8.59 -9.43
C ASP A 10 -4.55 7.20 -9.95
N SER A 11 -5.40 6.20 -9.80
CA SER A 11 -5.19 4.88 -10.42
C SER A 11 -6.03 4.77 -11.69
N ILE A 12 -5.35 4.70 -12.84
CA ILE A 12 -5.97 4.69 -14.16
C ILE A 12 -6.24 3.25 -14.65
N ASP A 13 -5.43 2.27 -14.21
CA ASP A 13 -5.55 0.86 -14.55
C ASP A 13 -5.34 0.00 -13.30
N ARG A 14 -6.10 -1.09 -13.17
CA ARG A 14 -5.97 -2.11 -12.10
C ARG A 14 -4.56 -2.69 -11.96
N LYS A 15 -3.74 -2.62 -13.00
CA LYS A 15 -2.32 -3.02 -12.93
C LYS A 15 -1.56 -2.27 -11.84
N SER A 16 -1.99 -1.06 -11.45
CA SER A 16 -1.37 -0.29 -10.37
C SER A 16 -1.42 -0.99 -9.01
N PHE A 17 -2.37 -1.90 -8.79
CA PHE A 17 -2.53 -2.61 -7.52
C PHE A 17 -1.65 -3.87 -7.42
N MET A 18 -1.27 -4.45 -8.56
CA MET A 18 -0.58 -5.73 -8.60
C MET A 18 0.78 -5.76 -7.87
N PRO A 19 1.60 -4.69 -7.88
CA PRO A 19 2.82 -4.64 -7.07
C PRO A 19 2.54 -4.84 -5.58
N GLY A 20 1.48 -4.23 -5.04
CA GLY A 20 1.09 -4.38 -3.63
C GLY A 20 0.60 -5.80 -3.31
N VAL A 21 -0.15 -6.43 -4.23
CA VAL A 21 -0.59 -7.82 -4.09
C VAL A 21 0.60 -8.79 -4.08
N ILE A 22 1.53 -8.63 -5.02
CA ILE A 22 2.73 -9.48 -5.09
C ILE A 22 3.60 -9.30 -3.85
N LEU A 23 3.73 -8.07 -3.34
CA LEU A 23 4.45 -7.79 -2.10
C LEU A 23 3.81 -8.53 -0.91
N ALA A 24 2.48 -8.44 -0.76
CA ALA A 24 1.77 -9.13 0.29
C ALA A 24 1.95 -10.65 0.21
N ILE A 25 1.84 -11.24 -0.99
CA ILE A 25 2.05 -12.68 -1.21
C ILE A 25 3.46 -13.10 -0.80
N LYS A 26 4.48 -12.32 -1.17
CA LYS A 26 5.88 -12.65 -0.85
C LYS A 26 6.20 -12.61 0.64
N LYS A 27 5.54 -11.71 1.39
CA LYS A 27 5.84 -11.48 2.81
C LYS A 27 4.86 -12.16 3.78
N ILE A 28 3.77 -12.76 3.31
CA ILE A 28 2.70 -13.25 4.19
C ILE A 28 3.17 -14.23 5.27
N GLY A 29 4.19 -15.04 4.99
CA GLY A 29 4.76 -16.00 5.96
C GLY A 29 5.46 -15.34 7.15
N GLU A 30 5.79 -14.06 7.07
CA GLU A 30 6.41 -13.28 8.15
C GLU A 30 5.37 -12.75 9.16
N PHE A 31 4.08 -12.77 8.82
CA PHE A 31 3.00 -12.20 9.62
C PHE A 31 2.09 -13.31 10.18
N ALA A 32 1.98 -13.38 11.50
CA ALA A 32 1.08 -14.31 12.17
C ALA A 32 -0.33 -13.70 12.31
N GLY A 33 -1.36 -14.54 12.14
CA GLY A 33 -2.76 -14.15 12.32
C GLY A 33 -3.27 -13.21 11.22
N PHE A 34 -4.14 -12.27 11.59
CA PHE A 34 -4.80 -11.38 10.64
C PHE A 34 -4.06 -10.05 10.48
N THR A 35 -3.69 -9.73 9.23
CA THR A 35 -3.08 -8.45 8.87
C THR A 35 -4.04 -7.67 7.98
N TYR A 36 -4.38 -6.44 8.40
CA TYR A 36 -5.23 -5.50 7.66
C TYR A 36 -4.39 -4.34 7.12
N GLY A 37 -4.65 -3.97 5.87
CA GLY A 37 -3.90 -2.92 5.16
C GLY A 37 -2.54 -3.39 4.65
N LEU A 38 -1.95 -2.60 3.74
CA LEU A 38 -0.62 -2.87 3.18
C LEU A 38 0.49 -2.13 3.97
N ASP A 39 0.13 -1.14 4.77
CA ASP A 39 1.05 -0.27 5.53
C ASP A 39 1.99 -1.08 6.42
N LYS A 40 1.43 -2.06 7.15
CA LYS A 40 2.19 -2.99 8.00
C LYS A 40 3.21 -3.83 7.23
N ILE A 41 2.90 -4.17 5.98
CA ILE A 41 3.76 -4.95 5.08
C ILE A 41 4.85 -4.04 4.44
N MET A 42 4.53 -2.76 4.29
CA MET A 42 5.42 -1.69 3.79
C MET A 42 6.31 -1.08 4.87
N GLY A 43 6.03 -1.33 6.15
CA GLY A 43 6.75 -0.72 7.27
C GLY A 43 6.34 0.73 7.53
N LEU A 44 5.10 1.08 7.21
CA LEU A 44 4.46 2.37 7.45
C LEU A 44 3.56 2.33 8.68
#